data_AF-A0A1I1T9V9-F1
#
_entry.id   AF-A0A1I1T9V9-F1
#
_cell.length_a   1.000
_cell.length_b   1.000
_cell.length_c   1.000
_cell.angle_alpha   90.00
_cell.angle_beta   90.00
_cell.angle_gamma   90.00
#
_symmetry.space_group_name_H-M   'P 1'
#
loop_
_entity.id
_entity.type
_entity.pdbx_description
1 polymer ?
#
loop_
_entity_poly.entity_id
_entity_poly.type
_entity_poly.pdbx_seq_one_letter_code
_entity_poly.pdbx_strand_id
1 'polypeptide(L)' 'MSEEEIQRMVDRAEARRAKGVTKEEAISTFQRLGLLDGNGEMTPHGENVFWAMEKYPNRYS' A
#
# COMPACT_ATOMS: atom_id res chain seq x y z
N MET A 1 16.07 15.97 -9.00
CA MET A 1 14.85 15.74 -9.80
C MET A 1 14.39 17.08 -10.32
N SER A 2 14.08 17.18 -11.61
CA SER A 2 13.42 18.35 -12.18
C SER A 2 11.92 18.34 -11.90
N GLU A 3 11.28 19.50 -12.02
CA GLU A 3 9.82 19.64 -11.92
C GLU A 3 9.07 18.73 -12.91
N GLU A 4 9.62 18.54 -14.11
CA GLU A 4 9.09 17.62 -15.12
C GLU A 4 9.18 16.15 -14.70
N GLU A 5 10.24 15.77 -13.98
CA GLU A 5 10.36 14.42 -13.43
C GLU A 5 9.34 14.18 -12.33
N ILE A 6 9.11 15.18 -11.46
CA ILE A 6 8.09 15.12 -10.41
C ILE A 6 6.70 14.98 -11.03
N GLN A 7 6.37 15.81 -12.03
CA GLN A 7 5.06 15.76 -12.69
C GLN A 7 4.81 14.41 -13.35
N ARG A 8 5.81 13.85 -14.05
CA ARG A 8 5.69 12.51 -14.64
C ARG A 8 5.46 11.41 -13.61
N MET A 9 5.99 11.55 -12.39
CA MET A 9 5.74 10.58 -11.32
C MET A 9 4.32 10.72 -10.78
N VAL A 10 3.82 11.94 -10.62
CA VAL A 10 2.43 12.23 -10.23
C VAL A 10 1.45 11.66 -11.27
N ASP A 11 1.64 11.97 -12.55
CA ASP A 11 0.75 11.51 -13.62
C ASP A 11 0.68 9.97 -13.68
N ARG A 12 1.81 9.28 -13.48
CA ARG A 12 1.85 7.81 -13.41
C ARG A 12 1.14 7.26 -12.18
N ALA A 13 1.27 7.93 -11.04
CA ALA A 13 0.59 7.54 -9.81
C ALA A 13 -0.92 7.71 -9.95
N GLU A 14 -1.38 8.81 -10.54
CA GLU A 14 -2.80 9.07 -10.81
C GLU A 14 -3.37 8.08 -11.83
N ALA A 15 -2.65 7.80 -12.93
CA ALA A 15 -3.06 6.80 -13.90
C ALA A 15 -3.20 5.40 -13.28
N ARG A 16 -2.29 5.02 -12.37
CA ARG A 16 -2.39 3.78 -11.60
C ARG A 16 -3.58 3.78 -10.65
N ARG A 17 -3.83 4.91 -9.97
CA ARG A 17 -4.99 5.07 -9.08
C ARG A 17 -6.31 4.94 -9.84
N ALA A 18 -6.41 5.55 -11.03
CA ALA A 18 -7.60 5.51 -11.88
C ALA A 18 -7.91 4.11 -12.42
N LYS A 19 -6.87 3.29 -12.65
CA LYS A 19 -7.02 1.90 -13.11
C LYS A 19 -7.60 0.97 -12.04
N GLY A 20 -7.57 1.41 -10.78
CA GLY A 20 -7.90 0.57 -9.62
C GLY A 20 -6.81 -0.46 -9.34
N VAL A 21 -6.88 -1.06 -8.16
CA VAL A 21 -6.04 -2.19 -7.77
C VAL A 21 -6.94 -3.42 -7.76
N THR A 22 -6.56 -4.47 -8.48
CA THR A 22 -7.30 -5.74 -8.42
C THR A 22 -7.13 -6.39 -7.04
N LYS A 23 -8.05 -7.27 -6.65
CA LYS A 23 -7.95 -7.96 -5.34
C LYS A 23 -6.66 -8.77 -5.26
N GLU A 24 -6.26 -9.38 -6.36
CA GLU A 24 -5.07 -10.20 -6.51
C GLU A 24 -3.79 -9.37 -6.35
N GLU A 25 -3.75 -8.17 -6.96
CA GLU A 25 -2.63 -7.23 -6.79
C GLU A 25 -2.52 -6.71 -5.36
N ALA A 26 -3.67 -6.45 -4.70
CA ALA A 26 -3.70 -6.03 -3.30
C ALA A 26 -3.17 -7.15 -2.38
N ILE A 27 -3.67 -8.38 -2.54
CA ILE A 27 -3.22 -9.55 -1.77
C ILE A 27 -1.71 -9.77 -1.99
N SER A 28 -1.25 -9.77 -3.24
CA SER A 28 0.18 -9.94 -3.53
C SER A 28 1.03 -8.83 -2.90
N THR A 29 0.53 -7.60 -2.85
CA THR A 29 1.24 -6.48 -2.23
C THR A 29 1.34 -6.68 -0.72
N PHE A 30 0.24 -7.02 -0.06
CA PHE A 30 0.25 -7.26 1.39
C PHE A 30 1.08 -8.48 1.79
N GLN A 31 1.11 -9.52 0.96
CA GLN A 31 2.03 -10.66 1.15
C GLN A 31 3.50 -10.25 1.04
N ARG A 32 3.85 -9.43 0.04
CA ARG A 32 5.23 -8.91 -0.11
C ARG A 32 5.67 -8.02 1.05
N LEU A 33 4.72 -7.30 1.65
CA LEU A 33 4.95 -6.49 2.85
C LEU A 33 5.00 -7.32 4.13
N GLY A 34 4.77 -8.65 4.06
CA GLY A 34 4.72 -9.53 5.22
C GLY A 34 3.49 -9.31 6.10
N LEU A 35 2.48 -8.60 5.62
CA LEU A 35 1.23 -8.33 6.34
C LEU A 35 0.26 -9.51 6.21
N LEU A 36 0.26 -10.17 5.05
CA LEU A 36 -0.45 -11.43 4.82
C LEU A 36 0.51 -12.58 4.58
N ASP A 37 0.08 -13.80 4.91
CA ASP A 37 0.81 -15.04 4.63
C ASP A 37 0.50 -15.59 3.22
N GLY A 38 1.07 -16.75 2.87
CA GLY A 38 0.87 -17.38 1.55
C GLY A 38 -0.58 -17.75 1.23
N ASN A 39 -1.45 -17.87 2.24
CA ASN A 39 -2.88 -18.16 2.09
C ASN A 39 -3.74 -16.87 2.06
N GLY A 40 -3.12 -15.71 2.31
CA GLY A 40 -3.81 -14.43 2.41
C GLY A 40 -4.36 -14.15 3.80
N GLU A 41 -3.93 -14.88 4.82
CA GLU A 41 -4.30 -14.66 6.21
C GLU A 41 -3.38 -13.62 6.86
N MET A 42 -3.90 -12.87 7.84
CA MET A 42 -3.13 -11.83 8.52
C MET A 42 -1.98 -12.46 9.32
N THR A 43 -0.78 -11.91 9.19
CA THR A 43 0.36 -12.30 10.03
C THR A 43 0.36 -11.51 11.33
N PRO A 44 1.07 -11.98 12.38
CA PRO A 44 1.28 -11.19 13.59
C PRO A 44 1.96 -9.83 13.33
N HIS A 45 2.79 -9.74 12.28
CA HIS A 45 3.35 -8.45 11.86
C HIS A 45 2.25 -7.54 11.28
N GLY A 46 1.39 -8.09 10.44
CA GLY A 46 0.21 -7.43 9.89
C GLY A 46 -0.69 -6.86 10.97
N GLU A 47 -1.07 -7.67 11.95
CA GLU A 47 -1.91 -7.26 13.08
C GLU A 47 -1.32 -6.06 13.83
N ASN A 48 -0.01 -6.09 14.12
CA ASN A 48 0.67 -5.00 14.80
C ASN A 48 0.68 -3.70 13.97
N VAL A 49 0.85 -3.80 12.65
CA VAL A 49 0.81 -2.65 11.74
C VAL A 49 -0.59 -2.06 11.69
N PHE A 50 -1.62 -2.89 11.53
CA PHE A 50 -3.02 -2.44 11.54
C PHE A 50 -3.37 -1.76 12.88
N TRP A 51 -2.99 -2.36 14.00
CA TRP A 51 -3.20 -1.76 15.32
C TRP A 51 -2.48 -0.42 15.48
N ALA A 52 -1.25 -0.30 14.97
CA ALA A 52 -0.51 0.96 14.99
C ALA A 52 -1.17 2.05 14.14
N MET A 53 -1.73 1.68 12.98
CA MET A 53 -2.49 2.61 12.13
C MET A 53 -3.77 3.09 12.79
N GLU A 54 -4.53 2.20 13.44
CA GLU A 54 -5.74 2.56 14.19
C GLU A 54 -5.43 3.44 15.39
N LYS A 55 -4.34 3.16 16.10
CA LYS A 55 -3.94 3.91 17.29
C LYS A 55 -3.37 5.29 16.97
N TYR A 56 -2.76 5.47 15.79
CA TYR A 56 -2.09 6.71 15.38
C TYR A 56 -2.53 7.17 13.98
N PRO A 57 -3.81 7.53 13.79
CA PRO A 57 -4.37 7.83 12.47
C PRO A 57 -3.75 9.06 11.80
N ASN A 58 -3.26 10.05 12.58
CA ASN A 58 -2.73 11.32 12.06
C ASN A 58 -1.20 11.35 11.88
N ARG A 59 -0.51 10.21 12.00
CA ARG A 59 0.96 10.16 11.89
C ARG A 59 1.47 9.79 10.49
N TYR A 60 0.57 9.34 9.63
CA TYR A 60 0.87 8.87 8.27
C TYR A 60 -0.02 9.53 7.20
N SER A 61 -0.73 10.60 7.56
CA SER A 61 -1.54 11.45 6.66
C SER A 61 -0.71 12.52 5.97
#